data_AF-A0A842L839-F1
#
_entry.id   AF-A0A842L839-F1
#
_cell.length_a   1.000
_cell.length_b   1.000
_cell.length_c   1.000
_cell.angle_alpha   90.00
_cell.angle_beta   90.00
_cell.angle_gamma   90.00
#
_symmetry.space_group_name_H-M   'P 1'
#
loop_
_entity.id
_entity.type
_entity.pdbx_description
1 polymer ?
#
loop_
_entity_poly.entity_id
_entity_poly.type
_entity_poly.pdbx_seq_one_letter_code
_entity_poly.pdbx_strand_id
1 'polypeptide(L)' 'MYKYIRKAWKTPKESYVRELMWERVPIWRRQKAIQRIEKPTRLDRARSLGYKAKKG' A
#
# COMPACT_ATOMS: atom_id res chain seq x y z
N MET A 1 8.66 13.55 -4.81
CA MET A 1 7.20 13.25 -4.82
C MET A 1 6.76 12.26 -3.72
N TYR A 2 7.44 11.13 -3.48
CA TYR A 2 7.01 10.09 -2.49
C TYR A 2 7.04 10.48 -0.99
N LYS A 3 7.51 11.68 -0.65
CA LYS A 3 7.68 12.15 0.74
C LYS A 3 6.37 12.16 1.53
N TYR A 4 5.28 12.62 0.91
CA TYR A 4 3.97 12.74 1.56
C TYR A 4 3.33 11.38 1.84
N ILE A 5 3.39 10.46 0.87
CA ILE A 5 2.93 9.08 1.04
C ILE A 5 3.70 8.43 2.19
N ARG A 6 5.05 8.54 2.19
CA ARG A 6 5.87 7.99 3.27
C ARG A 6 5.51 8.58 4.64
N LYS A 7 5.24 9.89 4.72
CA LYS A 7 4.84 10.56 5.97
C LYS A 7 3.49 10.06 6.47
N ALA A 8 2.49 9.94 5.60
CA ALA A 8 1.17 9.43 5.97
C ALA A 8 1.23 7.99 6.52
N TRP A 9 2.06 7.14 5.92
CA TRP A 9 2.26 5.77 6.40
C TRP A 9 3.08 5.64 7.70
N LYS A 10 3.76 6.70 8.16
CA LYS A 10 4.45 6.69 9.46
C LYS A 10 3.48 6.85 10.64
N THR A 11 2.41 7.61 10.45
CA THR A 11 1.33 7.79 11.44
C THR A 11 -0.02 7.42 10.82
N PRO A 12 -0.31 6.12 10.62
CA PRO A 12 -1.52 5.70 9.92
C PRO A 12 -2.81 6.13 10.62
N LYS A 13 -2.81 6.17 11.97
CA LYS A 13 -4.01 6.48 12.78
C LYS A 13 -4.50 7.92 12.68
N GLU A 14 -3.59 8.85 12.42
CA GLU A 14 -3.83 10.30 12.38
C GLU A 14 -3.89 10.85 10.94
N SER A 15 -3.65 9.98 9.95
CA SER A 15 -3.67 10.35 8.54
C SER A 15 -4.84 9.69 7.82
N TYR A 16 -5.09 10.13 6.58
CA TYR A 16 -6.07 9.55 5.67
C TYR A 16 -5.87 8.03 5.42
N VAL A 17 -4.71 7.48 5.79
CA VAL A 17 -4.42 6.05 5.67
C VAL A 17 -5.34 5.22 6.58
N ARG A 18 -5.79 5.77 7.72
CA ARG A 18 -6.70 5.06 8.63
C ARG A 18 -8.02 4.71 7.94
N GLU A 19 -8.69 5.69 7.36
CA GLU A 19 -9.96 5.52 6.65
C GLU A 19 -9.77 4.60 5.43
N LEU A 20 -8.70 4.83 4.66
CA LEU A 20 -8.34 3.99 3.53
C LEU A 20 -8.13 2.51 3.91
N MET A 21 -7.51 2.23 5.07
CA MET A 21 -7.33 0.86 5.55
C MET A 21 -8.63 0.28 6.08
N TRP A 22 -9.49 1.09 6.69
CA TRP A 22 -10.79 0.65 7.19
C TRP A 22 -11.68 0.15 6.06
N GLU A 23 -11.66 0.80 4.90
CA GLU A 23 -12.37 0.34 3.70
C GLU A 23 -11.73 -0.91 3.06
N ARG A 24 -10.40 -1.01 3.07
CA ARG A 24 -9.66 -2.08 2.36
C ARG A 24 -9.61 -3.40 3.11
N VAL A 25 -9.49 -3.38 4.45
CA VAL A 25 -9.32 -4.58 5.26
C VAL A 25 -10.49 -5.57 5.12
N PRO A 26 -11.78 -5.15 5.14
CA PRO A 26 -12.90 -6.05 4.91
C PRO A 26 -12.85 -6.75 3.55
N ILE A 27 -12.39 -6.05 2.52
CA ILE A 27 -12.22 -6.61 1.17
C ILE A 27 -11.14 -7.69 1.19
N TRP A 28 -9.99 -7.41 1.80
CA TRP A 28 -8.89 -8.37 1.89
C TRP A 28 -9.22 -9.61 2.73
N ARG A 29 -10.07 -9.50 3.75
CA ARG A 29 -10.53 -10.65 4.54
C ARG A 29 -11.34 -11.67 3.74
N ARG A 30 -11.96 -11.24 2.63
CA ARG A 30 -12.73 -12.10 1.72
C ARG A 30 -11.86 -12.72 0.62
N GLN A 31 -10.61 -12.27 0.47
CA GLN A 31 -9.70 -12.77 -0.55
C GLN A 31 -9.00 -14.05 -0.08
N LYS A 32 -8.28 -14.70 -1.01
CA LYS A 32 -7.46 -15.89 -0.74
C LYS A 32 -6.33 -15.56 0.24
N ALA A 33 -5.82 -16.59 0.92
CA ALA A 33 -4.68 -16.45 1.84
C ALA A 33 -3.45 -15.80 1.19
N ILE A 34 -3.20 -16.08 -0.09
CA ILE A 34 -2.17 -15.45 -0.91
C ILE A 34 -2.81 -15.01 -2.23
N GLN A 35 -2.67 -13.72 -2.56
CA GLN A 35 -3.24 -13.12 -3.77
C GLN A 35 -2.18 -12.31 -4.51
N ARG A 36 -1.98 -12.61 -5.79
CA ARG A 36 -1.15 -11.79 -6.68
C ARG A 36 -1.88 -10.49 -7.01
N ILE A 37 -1.18 -9.35 -6.90
CA ILE A 37 -1.66 -8.02 -7.28
C ILE A 37 -0.74 -7.45 -8.37
N GLU A 38 -1.31 -6.69 -9.30
CA GLU A 38 -0.55 -6.14 -10.44
C GLU A 38 0.40 -5.01 -10.04
N LYS A 39 0.00 -4.18 -9.08
CA LYS A 39 0.75 -3.00 -8.63
C LYS A 39 0.86 -3.01 -7.12
N PRO A 40 1.99 -2.52 -6.57
CA PRO A 40 2.16 -2.47 -5.13
C PRO A 40 1.18 -1.46 -4.50
N THR A 41 0.58 -1.84 -3.37
CA THR A 41 -0.30 -0.96 -2.59
C THR A 41 0.42 0.30 -2.09
N ARG A 42 1.73 0.18 -1.83
CA ARG A 42 2.62 1.27 -1.39
C ARG A 42 3.77 1.46 -2.37
N LEU A 43 3.58 2.36 -3.34
CA LEU A 43 4.59 2.63 -4.36
C LEU A 43 5.87 3.26 -3.78
N ASP A 44 5.75 4.10 -2.77
CA ASP A 44 6.88 4.77 -2.09
C ASP A 44 7.85 3.74 -1.48
N ARG A 45 7.29 2.75 -0.76
CA ARG A 45 8.07 1.72 -0.08
C ARG A 45 8.58 0.70 -1.09
N ALA A 46 7.74 0.27 -2.02
CA ALA A 46 8.13 -0.68 -3.06
C ALA A 46 9.35 -0.17 -3.85
N ARG A 47 9.32 1.10 -4.32
CA ARG A 47 10.47 1.68 -5.03
C ARG A 47 11.73 1.76 -4.18
N SER A 48 11.60 2.07 -2.88
CA SER A 48 12.76 2.07 -1.97
C SER A 48 13.38 0.69 -1.76
N LEU A 49 12.60 -0.38 -1.95
CA LEU A 49 13.06 -1.77 -1.89
C LEU A 49 13.51 -2.31 -3.25
N GLY A 50 13.54 -1.48 -4.29
CA GLY A 50 14.02 -1.87 -5.62
C GLY A 50 12.93 -2.27 -6.62
N TYR A 51 11.64 -2.11 -6.29
CA TYR A 51 10.55 -2.32 -7.26
C TYR A 51 10.72 -1.41 -8.47
N LYS A 52 10.69 -2.02 -9.66
CA LYS A 52 10.66 -1.33 -10.95
C LYS A 52 9.41 -1.78 -11.69
N ALA A 53 8.64 -0.82 -12.21
CA ALA A 53 7.50 -1.12 -13.09
C ALA A 53 8.04 -1.48 -14.48
N LYS A 54 8.49 -2.73 -14.61
CA LYS A 54 8.95 -3.33 -15.87
C LYS A 54 8.16 -4.61 -16.09
N LYS A 55 8.08 -5.05 -17.35
CA LYS A 55 7.53 -6.37 -17.68
C LYS A 55 8.49 -7.42 -17.10
N GLY A 56 8.00 -8.21 -16.13
CA GLY A 56 8.76 -9.23 -15.39
C GLY A 56 7.89 -9.89 -14.34
#